data_AF-A0ABD5Y3M2-F1
#
_entry.id   AF-A0ABD5Y3M2-F1
#
_cell.length_a   1.000
_cell.length_b   1.000
_cell.length_c   1.000
_cell.angle_alpha   90.00
_cell.angle_beta   90.00
_cell.angle_gamma   90.00
#
_symmetry.space_group_name_H-M   'P 1'
#
loop_
_entity.id
_entity.type
_entity.pdbx_description
1 polymer ?
#
loop_
_entity_poly.entity_id
_entity_poly.type
_entity_poly.pdbx_seq_one_letter_code
_entity_poly.pdbx_strand_id
1 'polypeptide(L)' 'MELVGAIAAVEGVEAHELDYSLHDYVATDAVRAMAEADTDDWELTFEVPDHTVTVDGAGEIRIDGVTVRESDVVQSDEIR' A
#
# COMPACT_ATOMS: atom_id res chain seq x y z
N MET A 1 -7.18 -4.06 -4.14
CA MET A 1 -6.32 -3.56 -3.06
C MET A 1 -5.23 -4.55 -2.71
N GLU A 2 -4.02 -4.28 -3.19
CA GLU A 2 -2.79 -4.96 -2.76
C GLU A 2 -1.85 -3.89 -2.17
N LEU A 3 -1.83 -3.75 -0.84
CA LEU A 3 -1.03 -2.75 -0.13
C LEU A 3 0.47 -2.89 -0.42
N VAL A 4 0.94 -4.13 -0.56
CA VAL A 4 2.35 -4.45 -0.89
C VAL A 4 2.70 -3.90 -2.28
N GLY A 5 1.83 -4.10 -3.27
CA GLY A 5 2.03 -3.59 -4.62
C GLY A 5 2.06 -2.06 -4.68
N ALA A 6 1.25 -1.37 -3.88
CA ALA A 6 1.26 0.10 -3.82
C ALA A 6 2.59 0.66 -3.29
N ILE A 7 3.16 0.03 -2.26
CA ILE A 7 4.44 0.44 -1.68
C ILE A 7 5.59 0.11 -2.62
N ALA A 8 5.59 -1.09 -3.20
CA ALA A 8 6.57 -1.51 -4.20
C ALA A 8 6.58 -0.57 -5.43
N ALA A 9 5.39 -0.12 -5.87
CA ALA A 9 5.27 0.85 -6.97
C ALA A 9 5.88 2.22 -6.63
N VAL A 10 5.78 2.67 -5.37
CA VAL A 10 6.43 3.92 -4.93
C VAL A 10 7.95 3.78 -4.86
N GLU A 11 8.44 2.63 -4.38
CA GLU A 11 9.86 2.33 -4.36
C GLU A 11 10.44 1.99 -5.76
N GLY A 12 9.57 1.70 -6.73
CA GLY A 12 9.96 1.34 -8.09
C GLY A 12 10.56 -0.06 -8.19
N VAL A 13 10.21 -0.95 -7.26
CA VAL A 13 10.68 -2.34 -7.19
C VAL A 13 9.50 -3.30 -7.29
N GLU A 14 9.75 -4.58 -7.52
CA GLU A 14 8.69 -5.58 -7.40
C GLU A 14 8.34 -5.84 -5.93
N ALA A 15 7.10 -6.27 -5.64
CA ALA A 15 6.63 -6.57 -4.28
C ALA A 15 7.51 -7.57 -3.50
N HIS A 16 8.22 -8.44 -4.23
CA HIS A 16 9.13 -9.43 -3.66
C HIS A 16 10.59 -8.96 -3.55
N GLU A 17 10.90 -7.79 -4.14
CA GLU A 17 12.22 -7.13 -4.08
C GLU A 17 12.31 -6.12 -2.93
N LEU A 18 11.21 -5.84 -2.24
CA LEU A 18 11.23 -5.05 -1.01
C LEU A 18 12.22 -5.67 -0.01
N ASP A 19 13.20 -4.88 0.44
CA ASP A 19 14.21 -5.30 1.42
C ASP A 19 13.63 -5.62 2.81
N TYR A 20 12.33 -5.38 3.00
CA TYR A 20 11.60 -5.62 4.22
C TYR A 20 10.23 -6.24 3.95
N SER A 21 9.71 -7.00 4.92
CA SER A 21 8.34 -7.50 4.85
C SER A 21 7.39 -6.52 5.50
N LEU A 22 6.35 -6.10 4.79
CA LEU A 22 5.28 -5.25 5.35
C LEU A 22 4.63 -5.84 6.60
N HIS A 23 4.55 -7.18 6.66
CA HIS A 23 4.08 -7.91 7.84
C HIS A 23 4.87 -7.62 9.13
N ASP A 24 6.12 -7.14 9.04
CA ASP A 24 6.93 -6.77 10.21
C ASP A 24 6.50 -5.42 10.83
N TYR A 25 5.87 -4.55 10.04
CA TYR A 25 5.49 -3.19 10.45
C TYR A 25 3.98 -3.05 10.64
N VAL A 26 3.19 -3.76 9.83
CA VAL A 26 1.74 -3.72 9.86
C VAL A 26 1.17 -5.11 9.65
N ALA A 27 0.12 -5.44 10.39
CA ALA A 27 -0.66 -6.65 10.14
C ALA A 27 -1.49 -6.47 8.86
N THR A 28 -0.89 -6.73 7.70
CA THR A 28 -1.53 -6.62 6.38
C THR A 28 -2.84 -7.43 6.29
N ASP A 29 -2.93 -8.58 6.95
CA ASP A 29 -4.18 -9.35 7.08
C ASP A 29 -5.27 -8.59 7.84
N ALA A 30 -4.91 -7.82 8.87
CA ALA A 30 -5.84 -6.98 9.60
C ALA A 30 -6.28 -5.77 8.75
N VAL A 31 -5.36 -5.15 8.00
CA VAL A 31 -5.72 -4.07 7.06
C VAL A 31 -6.70 -4.56 6.01
N ARG A 32 -6.44 -5.75 5.45
CA ARG A 32 -7.36 -6.41 4.53
C ARG A 32 -8.72 -6.66 5.16
N ALA A 33 -8.75 -7.20 6.37
CA ALA A 33 -10.01 -7.45 7.08
C ALA A 33 -10.79 -6.15 7.39
N MET A 34 -10.09 -5.04 7.63
CA MET A 34 -10.70 -3.72 7.82
C MET A 34 -11.22 -3.13 6.51
N ALA A 35 -10.49 -3.31 5.40
CA ALA A 35 -10.92 -2.88 4.06
C ALA A 35 -12.07 -3.73 3.49
N GLU A 36 -12.18 -4.98 3.91
CA GLU A 36 -13.31 -5.86 3.59
C GLU A 36 -14.54 -5.59 4.48
N ALA A 37 -14.41 -4.80 5.55
CA ALA A 37 -15.54 -4.40 6.37
C ALA A 37 -16.35 -3.28 5.67
N ASP A 38 -17.68 -3.36 5.74
CA ASP A 38 -18.64 -2.36 5.21
C ASP A 38 -18.61 -1.00 5.98
N THR A 39 -17.46 -0.61 6.52
CA THR A 39 -17.30 0.65 7.24
C THR A 39 -16.08 1.40 6.73
N ASP A 40 -16.32 2.61 6.22
CA ASP A 40 -15.27 3.50 5.73
C ASP A 40 -14.72 4.44 6.83
N ASP A 41 -15.25 4.32 8.07
CA ASP A 41 -14.94 5.16 9.24
C ASP A 41 -13.66 4.69 9.98
N TRP A 42 -12.62 4.37 9.22
CA TRP A 42 -11.31 4.05 9.79
C TRP A 42 -10.18 4.61 8.93
N GLU A 43 -9.09 4.97 9.59
CA GLU A 43 -7.85 5.40 8.99
C GLU A 43 -6.71 4.71 9.75
N LEU A 44 -5.81 4.06 9.01
CA LEU A 44 -4.64 3.41 9.55
C LEU A 44 -3.39 4.08 8.98
N THR A 45 -2.58 4.67 9.86
CA THR A 45 -1.28 5.23 9.50
C THR A 45 -0.17 4.42 10.15
N PHE A 46 0.84 4.01 9.37
CA PHE A 46 2.01 3.30 9.84
C PHE A 46 3.26 3.74 9.09
N GLU A 47 4.41 3.59 9.74
CA GLU A 47 5.72 3.95 9.19
C GLU A 47 6.40 2.68 8.68
N VAL A 48 6.90 2.73 7.45
CA VAL A 48 7.81 1.74 6.87
C VAL A 48 9.18 2.40 6.67
N PRO A 49 10.25 1.64 6.38
CA PRO A 49 11.53 2.25 6.03
C PRO A 49 11.34 3.29 4.91
N ASP A 50 11.87 4.49 5.13
CA ASP A 50 11.86 5.63 4.21
C ASP A 50 10.48 6.24 3.86
N HIS A 51 9.36 5.65 4.29
CA HIS A 51 8.01 6.11 3.92
C HIS A 51 6.96 6.05 5.04
N THR A 52 6.01 6.98 5.02
CA THR A 52 4.80 6.94 5.86
C THR A 52 3.60 6.53 5.03
N VAL A 53 2.91 5.46 5.42
CA VAL A 53 1.77 4.90 4.69
C VAL A 53 0.48 5.13 5.48
N THR A 54 -0.52 5.69 4.82
CA THR A 54 -1.88 5.89 5.35
C THR A 54 -2.87 5.14 4.47
N VAL A 55 -3.77 4.38 5.07
CA VAL A 55 -4.85 3.65 4.39
C VAL A 55 -6.17 4.03 5.03
N ASP A 56 -7.17 4.37 4.23
CA ASP A 56 -8.53 4.61 4.73
C ASP A 56 -9.50 3.49 4.35
N GLY A 57 -10.67 3.49 4.99
CA GLY A 57 -11.72 2.49 4.75
C GLY A 57 -12.35 2.53 3.37
N ALA A 58 -12.21 3.65 2.63
CA ALA A 58 -12.58 3.70 1.22
C ALA A 58 -11.56 2.98 0.31
N GLY A 59 -10.44 2.56 0.89
CA GLY A 59 -9.36 1.87 0.21
C GLY A 59 -8.37 2.78 -0.50
N GLU A 60 -8.35 4.07 -0.15
CA GLU A 60 -7.33 4.98 -0.61
C GLU A 60 -6.03 4.77 0.19
N ILE A 61 -4.92 4.61 -0.54
CA ILE A 61 -3.58 4.49 0.03
C ILE A 61 -2.84 5.79 -0.23
N ARG A 62 -2.27 6.40 0.81
CA ARG A 62 -1.38 7.57 0.71
C ARG A 62 0.00 7.20 1.23
N ILE A 63 1.04 7.49 0.45
CA ILE A 63 2.43 7.26 0.82
C ILE A 63 3.13 8.62 0.82
N ASP A 64 3.69 9.02 1.96
CA ASP A 64 4.24 10.36 2.24
C ASP A 64 3.28 11.51 1.89
N GLY A 65 1.98 11.26 2.03
CA GLY A 65 0.92 12.19 1.66
C GLY A 65 0.55 12.22 0.18
N VAL A 66 1.15 11.36 -0.65
CA VAL A 66 0.81 11.17 -2.07
C VAL A 66 -0.19 10.02 -2.21
N THR A 67 -1.38 10.29 -2.72
CA THR A 67 -2.38 9.25 -3.01
C THR A 67 -1.92 8.37 -4.17
N VAL A 68 -1.83 7.06 -3.93
CA VAL A 68 -1.51 6.04 -4.93
C VAL A 68 -2.81 5.35 -5.32
N ARG A 69 -3.21 5.41 -6.59
CA ARG A 69 -4.39 4.66 -7.08
C ARG A 69 -3.92 3.36 -7.72
N GLU A 70 -4.71 2.29 -7.60
CA GLU A 70 -4.39 1.00 -8.25
C GLU A 70 -4.19 1.13 -9.78
N SER A 71 -4.75 2.17 -10.40
CA SER A 71 -4.54 2.52 -11.82
C SER A 71 -3.15 3.08 -12.16
N ASP A 72 -2.36 3.50 -11.17
CA ASP A 72 -0.98 4.00 -11.36
C ASP A 72 0.05 2.86 -11.30
N VAL A 73 -0.32 1.68 -10.78
CA VAL A 73 0.56 0.50 -10.64
C VAL A 73 0.81 -0.20 -12.00
N VAL A 74 0.10 0.21 -13.05
CA VAL A 74 0.23 -0.30 -14.44
C VAL A 74 0.93 0.70 -15.36
N GLN A 75 2.12 1.18 -15.01
CA GLN A 75 3.02 1.83 -15.99
C GLN A 75 4.49 1.50 -15.71
N SER A 76 4.89 0.22 -15.78
CA SER A 76 6.29 -0.15 -16.10
C SER A 76 6.43 -1.52 -16.73
N ASP A 77 5.45 -1.98 -17.53
CA ASP A 77 5.67 -3.11 -18.44
C ASP A 77 4.91 -2.92 -19.75
N GLU A 78 5.42 -2.03 -20.62
CA GLU A 78 5.30 -2.24 -22.06
C GLU A 78 6.62 -1.90 -22.77
N ILE A 79 7.56 -2.83 -22.64
CA ILE A 79 8.19 -3.59 -23.73
C ILE A 79 8.70 -2.81 -24.97
N ARG A 80 10.05 -2.78 -25.04
CA ARG A 80 10.96 -2.92 -26.20
C ARG A 80 11.73 -1.70 -26.71
#